data_AF-A0A821MNC6-F1
#
_entry.id   AF-A0A821MNC6-F1
#
_cell.length_a   1.000
_cell.length_b   1.000
_cell.length_c   1.000
_cell.angle_alpha   90.00
_cell.angle_beta   90.00
_cell.angle_gamma   90.00
#
_symmetry.space_group_name_H-M   'P 1'
#
loop_
_entity.id
_entity.type
_entity.pdbx_description
1 polymer ?
#
loop_
_entity_poly.entity_id
_entity_poly.type
_entity_poly.pdbx_seq_one_letter_code
_entity_poly.pdbx_strand_id
1 'polypeptide(L)'
;MSFNLPENDPFLKKQTIRTRRKKLQESSRLGYKNLHQELEPLPSLKETPIGQQEKLFIEKLKQCCVLFDFSDCVSDLKSKEIKRACLNEIVDYITVTKNCLTENVYPEVITMISINLFRVLPPAGPDSLSDEIGVEDEEPTFEATWPHTQIVYEFFLRFLESHDFQPNTAKKFIDQKFVLQLLELFDSEDPRERDFLKTILHRIYGKFLGLRAFIRKQFNNIFLRQN
;
A
#
# COMPACT_ATOMS: atom_id res chain seq x y z
N MET A 1 37.71 -19.30 -28.10
CA MET A 1 36.66 -20.23 -27.68
C MET A 1 35.55 -19.41 -27.06
N SER A 2 34.48 -19.19 -27.82
CA SER A 2 33.31 -18.47 -27.34
C SER A 2 32.52 -19.43 -26.46
N PHE A 3 32.46 -19.16 -25.15
CA PHE A 3 31.58 -19.90 -24.25
C PHE A 3 30.13 -19.48 -24.55
N ASN A 4 29.42 -20.30 -25.31
CA ASN A 4 27.97 -20.22 -25.38
C ASN A 4 27.42 -20.71 -24.03
N LEU A 5 26.92 -19.78 -23.22
CA LEU A 5 26.07 -20.12 -22.08
C LEU A 5 24.78 -20.76 -22.61
N PRO A 6 24.29 -21.86 -22.02
CA PRO A 6 23.06 -22.48 -22.47
C PRO A 6 21.88 -21.53 -22.20
N GLU A 7 21.18 -21.10 -23.25
CA GLU A 7 19.97 -20.24 -23.21
C GLU A 7 18.80 -20.82 -22.41
N ASN A 8 18.94 -22.04 -21.86
CA ASN A 8 17.90 -22.80 -21.17
C ASN A 8 18.28 -23.14 -19.71
N ASP A 9 18.88 -22.21 -18.97
CA ASP A 9 19.03 -22.36 -17.51
C ASP A 9 17.69 -22.06 -16.79
N PRO A 10 17.06 -23.04 -16.12
CA PRO A 10 15.82 -22.86 -15.37
C PRO A 10 15.93 -21.78 -14.29
N PHE A 11 17.11 -21.57 -13.70
CA PHE A 11 17.34 -20.56 -12.67
C PHE A 11 17.30 -19.13 -13.23
N LEU A 12 17.95 -18.87 -14.37
CA LEU A 12 17.88 -17.57 -15.04
C LEU A 12 16.45 -17.26 -15.52
N LYS A 13 15.73 -18.27 -16.02
CA LYS A 13 14.34 -18.13 -16.46
C LYS A 13 13.41 -17.78 -15.29
N LYS A 14 13.58 -18.44 -14.13
CA LYS A 14 12.88 -18.12 -12.88
C LYS A 14 13.16 -16.70 -12.39
N GLN A 15 14.42 -16.28 -12.39
CA GLN A 15 14.80 -14.92 -11.98
C GLN A 15 14.20 -13.84 -12.90
N THR A 16 14.12 -14.13 -14.20
CA THR A 16 13.51 -13.25 -15.20
C THR A 16 12.00 -13.13 -15.02
N ILE A 17 11.29 -14.23 -14.75
CA ILE A 17 9.84 -14.23 -14.49
C ILE A 17 9.51 -13.47 -13.20
N ARG A 18 10.24 -13.69 -12.11
CA ARG A 18 10.08 -12.96 -10.84
C ARG A 18 10.27 -11.45 -11.02
N THR A 19 11.31 -11.06 -11.75
CA THR A 19 11.58 -9.65 -12.08
C THR A 19 10.45 -9.04 -12.92
N ARG A 20 9.91 -9.80 -13.88
CA ARG A 20 8.78 -9.34 -14.71
C ARG A 20 7.49 -9.15 -13.90
N ARG A 21 7.19 -10.03 -12.95
CA ARG A 21 6.04 -9.91 -12.03
C ARG A 21 6.13 -8.67 -11.15
N LYS A 22 7.30 -8.40 -10.55
CA LYS A 22 7.57 -7.18 -9.76
C LYS A 22 7.37 -5.91 -10.60
N LYS A 23 7.89 -5.92 -11.83
CA LYS A 23 7.76 -4.79 -12.77
C LYS A 23 6.30 -4.50 -13.16
N LEU A 24 5.44 -5.52 -13.25
CA LEU A 24 4.00 -5.35 -13.54
C LEU A 24 3.24 -4.75 -12.35
N GLN A 25 3.51 -5.20 -11.12
CA GLN A 25 2.94 -4.60 -9.90
C GLN A 25 3.30 -3.12 -9.80
N GLU A 26 4.58 -2.79 -9.99
CA GLU A 26 5.03 -1.40 -10.03
C GLU A 26 4.34 -0.66 -11.17
N SER A 27 4.30 -1.19 -12.40
CA SER A 27 3.64 -0.55 -13.54
C SER A 27 2.17 -0.18 -13.28
N SER A 28 1.45 -1.02 -12.51
CA SER A 28 0.06 -0.71 -12.11
C SER A 28 -0.03 0.47 -11.12
N ARG A 29 0.96 0.63 -10.24
CA ARG A 29 1.11 1.79 -9.35
C ARG A 29 1.65 3.02 -10.11
N LEU A 30 2.46 2.82 -11.14
CA LEU A 30 3.13 3.86 -11.94
C LEU A 30 2.19 4.60 -12.91
N GLY A 31 0.92 4.19 -13.03
CA GLY A 31 -0.11 4.93 -13.77
C GLY A 31 -0.47 6.30 -13.16
N TYR A 32 -0.04 6.58 -11.92
CA TYR A 32 -0.16 7.89 -11.30
C TYR A 32 1.02 8.79 -11.73
N LYS A 33 0.69 9.95 -12.34
CA LYS A 33 1.60 10.88 -13.06
C LYS A 33 2.76 11.52 -12.28
N ASN A 34 3.06 11.11 -11.05
CA ASN A 34 4.08 11.75 -10.19
C ASN A 34 5.27 10.82 -9.96
N LEU A 35 6.01 10.54 -11.03
CA LEU A 35 7.25 9.78 -10.99
C LEU A 35 8.45 10.72 -10.96
N HIS A 36 9.38 10.47 -10.04
CA HIS A 36 10.66 11.18 -9.89
C HIS A 36 10.53 12.68 -9.56
N GLN A 37 9.76 13.01 -8.52
CA GLN A 37 9.84 14.33 -7.92
C GLN A 37 10.87 14.30 -6.78
N GLU A 38 11.93 15.11 -6.91
CA GLU A 38 12.84 15.35 -5.78
C GLU A 38 12.01 15.98 -4.66
N LEU A 39 12.00 15.30 -3.50
CA LEU A 39 11.28 15.79 -2.33
C LEU A 39 12.19 16.71 -1.53
N GLU A 40 11.60 17.80 -1.06
CA GLU A 40 12.21 18.67 -0.06
C GLU A 40 11.50 18.48 1.29
N PRO A 41 12.24 18.45 2.41
CA PRO A 41 11.66 18.22 3.72
C PRO A 41 10.72 19.37 4.10
N LEU A 42 9.48 19.03 4.45
CA LEU A 42 8.50 19.99 4.97
C LEU A 42 8.77 20.30 6.46
N PRO A 43 8.37 21.49 6.96
CA PRO A 43 8.51 21.86 8.38
C PRO A 43 7.94 20.83 9.35
N SER A 44 8.41 20.83 10.60
CA SER A 44 7.93 19.94 11.66
C SER A 44 6.52 20.31 12.12
N LEU A 45 5.61 19.33 12.19
CA LEU A 45 4.25 19.50 12.74
C LEU A 45 4.27 19.90 14.22
N LYS A 46 5.23 19.37 14.99
CA LYS A 46 5.36 19.65 16.43
C LYS A 46 5.75 21.10 16.70
N GLU A 47 6.54 21.70 15.81
CA GLU A 47 7.03 23.07 15.93
C GLU A 47 6.10 24.10 15.25
N THR A 48 5.14 23.63 14.46
CA THR A 48 4.19 24.48 13.74
C THR A 48 3.08 24.97 14.67
N PRO A 49 2.72 26.27 14.64
CA PRO A 49 1.60 26.79 15.42
C PRO A 49 0.29 26.06 15.14
N ILE A 50 -0.52 25.81 16.19
CA ILE A 50 -1.75 25.01 16.12
C ILE A 50 -2.68 25.43 14.95
N GLY A 51 -2.84 26.74 14.71
CA GLY A 51 -3.68 27.27 13.64
C GLY A 51 -3.19 26.98 12.21
N GLN A 52 -1.95 26.52 12.04
CA GLN A 52 -1.36 26.17 10.74
C GLN A 52 -1.09 24.65 10.60
N GLN A 53 -1.25 23.88 11.68
CA GLN A 53 -0.95 22.45 11.68
C GLN A 53 -1.82 21.65 10.70
N GLU A 54 -3.12 21.93 10.62
CA GLU A 54 -4.01 21.22 9.68
C GLU A 54 -3.55 21.41 8.23
N LYS A 55 -3.19 22.63 7.85
CA LYS A 55 -2.70 22.92 6.50
C LYS A 55 -1.41 22.17 6.20
N LEU A 56 -0.44 22.22 7.11
CA LEU A 56 0.82 21.50 6.96
C LEU A 56 0.61 19.98 6.95
N PHE A 57 -0.33 19.47 7.74
CA PHE A 57 -0.67 18.05 7.77
C PHE A 57 -1.21 17.58 6.40
N ILE A 58 -2.10 18.38 5.79
CA ILE A 58 -2.59 18.13 4.43
C ILE A 58 -1.45 18.17 3.40
N GLU A 59 -0.52 19.14 3.50
CA GLU A 59 0.64 19.21 2.61
C GLU A 59 1.54 17.97 2.74
N LYS A 60 1.78 17.49 3.96
CA LYS A 60 2.52 16.24 4.23
C LYS A 60 1.82 15.01 3.68
N LEU A 61 0.49 14.89 3.82
CA LEU A 61 -0.29 13.81 3.21
C LEU A 61 -0.13 13.79 1.69
N LYS A 62 -0.18 14.96 1.04
CA LYS A 62 0.03 15.11 -0.41
C LYS A 62 1.45 14.74 -0.83
N GLN A 63 2.46 15.14 -0.05
CA GLN A 63 3.85 14.75 -0.31
C GLN A 63 4.03 13.22 -0.25
N CYS A 64 3.34 12.54 0.66
CA CYS A 64 3.36 11.09 0.79
C CYS A 64 2.68 10.34 -0.38
N CYS A 65 1.97 11.03 -1.27
CA CYS A 65 1.41 10.45 -2.49
C CYS A 65 2.46 10.22 -3.60
N VAL A 66 3.66 10.80 -3.48
CA VAL A 66 4.76 10.55 -4.44
C VAL A 66 5.26 9.12 -4.26
N LEU A 67 5.27 8.33 -5.34
CA LEU A 67 5.71 6.94 -5.32
C LEU A 67 7.17 6.84 -5.77
N PHE A 68 7.89 5.88 -5.18
CA PHE A 68 9.28 5.60 -5.52
C PHE A 68 9.41 4.18 -6.03
N ASP A 69 10.30 3.99 -6.99
CA ASP A 69 10.74 2.69 -7.45
C ASP A 69 11.77 2.13 -6.45
N PHE A 70 11.47 0.95 -5.88
CA PHE A 70 12.35 0.25 -4.94
C PHE A 70 13.12 -0.90 -5.61
N SER A 71 12.91 -1.14 -6.91
CA SER A 71 13.71 -2.08 -7.69
C SER A 71 15.15 -1.58 -7.89
N ASP A 72 15.33 -0.26 -8.00
CA ASP A 72 16.62 0.40 -7.92
C ASP A 72 16.89 0.86 -6.47
N CYS A 73 17.85 0.19 -5.81
CA CYS A 73 18.19 0.44 -4.42
C CYS A 73 19.07 1.67 -4.20
N VAL A 74 19.60 2.29 -5.27
CA VAL A 74 20.48 3.47 -5.18
C VAL A 74 19.82 4.75 -5.69
N SER A 75 18.71 4.65 -6.42
CA SER A 75 17.93 5.82 -6.85
C SER A 75 17.18 6.48 -5.69
N ASP A 76 17.04 7.81 -5.79
CA ASP A 76 16.14 8.62 -4.96
C ASP A 76 16.30 8.43 -3.44
N LEU A 77 17.48 8.01 -2.94
CA LEU A 77 17.71 7.70 -1.53
C LEU A 77 17.28 8.83 -0.58
N LYS A 78 17.65 10.08 -0.92
CA LYS A 78 17.25 11.28 -0.18
C LYS A 78 15.72 11.41 -0.12
N SER A 79 15.04 11.35 -1.27
CA SER A 79 13.58 11.50 -1.36
C SER A 79 12.83 10.35 -0.70
N LYS A 80 13.33 9.12 -0.82
CA LYS A 80 12.81 7.93 -0.14
C LYS A 80 12.87 8.11 1.38
N GLU A 81 13.97 8.62 1.91
CA GLU A 81 14.12 8.90 3.34
C GLU A 81 13.22 10.05 3.81
N ILE A 82 13.10 11.13 3.02
CA ILE A 82 12.19 12.24 3.32
C ILE A 82 10.74 11.75 3.43
N LYS A 83 10.29 10.94 2.46
CA LYS A 83 8.95 10.34 2.53
C LYS A 83 8.80 9.42 3.74
N ARG A 84 9.80 8.59 4.04
CA ARG A 84 9.79 7.70 5.21
C ARG A 84 9.66 8.49 6.51
N ALA A 85 10.46 9.55 6.69
CA ALA A 85 10.41 10.42 7.86
C ALA A 85 9.05 11.14 7.97
N CYS A 86 8.53 11.66 6.85
CA CYS A 86 7.23 12.31 6.80
C CYS A 86 6.09 11.34 7.16
N LEU A 87 6.11 10.11 6.66
CA LEU A 87 5.15 9.06 6.99
C LEU A 87 5.15 8.74 8.49
N ASN A 88 6.33 8.61 9.11
CA ASN A 88 6.41 8.37 10.57
C ASN A 88 5.87 9.57 11.37
N GLU A 89 6.19 10.79 10.94
CA GLU A 89 5.71 12.00 11.62
C GLU A 89 4.17 12.12 11.57
N ILE A 90 3.53 11.79 10.43
CA ILE A 90 2.07 11.83 10.33
C ILE A 90 1.40 10.75 11.17
N VAL A 91 2.03 9.58 11.35
CA VAL A 91 1.57 8.51 12.27
C VAL A 91 1.59 9.02 13.71
N ASP A 92 2.72 9.60 14.14
CA ASP A 92 2.87 10.19 15.46
C ASP A 92 1.82 11.29 15.70
N TYR A 93 1.63 12.17 14.71
CA TYR A 93 0.70 13.29 14.79
C TYR A 93 -0.74 12.84 15.05
N ILE A 94 -1.27 11.88 14.27
CA ILE A 94 -2.65 11.41 14.46
C ILE A 94 -2.83 10.59 15.74
N THR A 95 -1.75 10.07 16.30
CA THR A 95 -1.77 9.26 17.52
C THR A 95 -1.78 10.14 18.77
N VAL A 96 -1.07 11.27 18.75
CA VAL A 96 -0.88 12.14 19.93
C VAL A 96 -1.79 13.37 19.90
N THR A 97 -2.10 13.91 18.73
CA THR A 97 -2.83 15.18 18.59
C THR A 97 -4.34 14.96 18.53
N LYS A 98 -5.07 15.56 19.47
CA LYS A 98 -6.54 15.54 19.52
C LYS A 98 -7.15 16.50 18.50
N ASN A 99 -8.33 16.14 18.01
CA ASN A 99 -9.12 16.86 17.02
C ASN A 99 -8.39 17.14 15.70
N CYS A 100 -7.39 16.32 15.33
CA CYS A 100 -6.63 16.50 14.09
C CYS A 100 -7.38 16.01 12.83
N LEU A 101 -8.43 15.19 13.00
CA LEU A 101 -9.21 14.61 11.91
C LEU A 101 -10.43 15.48 11.56
N THR A 102 -10.20 16.66 11.00
CA THR A 102 -11.26 17.54 10.48
C THR A 102 -11.88 16.99 9.20
N GLU A 103 -13.04 17.49 8.77
CA GLU A 103 -13.69 17.01 7.55
C GLU A 103 -12.83 17.13 6.28
N ASN A 104 -11.99 18.17 6.20
CA ASN A 104 -11.10 18.43 5.07
C ASN A 104 -9.93 17.42 4.98
N VAL A 105 -9.58 16.79 6.10
CA VAL A 105 -8.46 15.84 6.20
C VAL A 105 -8.83 14.46 5.64
N TYR A 106 -10.08 14.01 5.82
CA TYR A 106 -10.54 12.69 5.35
C TYR A 106 -10.24 12.39 3.87
N PRO A 107 -10.59 13.25 2.89
CA PRO A 107 -10.31 12.96 1.50
C PRO A 107 -8.81 12.81 1.22
N GLU A 108 -7.97 13.60 1.87
CA GLU A 108 -6.51 13.60 1.68
C GLU A 108 -5.88 12.32 2.27
N VAL A 109 -6.34 11.90 3.46
CA VAL A 109 -5.97 10.63 4.08
C VAL A 109 -6.32 9.44 3.19
N ILE A 110 -7.57 9.37 2.73
CA ILE A 110 -8.04 8.26 1.90
C ILE A 110 -7.33 8.23 0.54
N THR A 111 -7.05 9.39 -0.03
CA THR A 111 -6.27 9.51 -1.28
C THR A 111 -4.85 9.00 -1.10
N MET A 112 -4.15 9.44 -0.03
CA MET A 112 -2.79 8.99 0.28
C MET A 112 -2.71 7.47 0.48
N ILE A 113 -3.67 6.90 1.23
CA ILE A 113 -3.77 5.45 1.43
C ILE A 113 -4.01 4.73 0.09
N SER A 114 -4.96 5.22 -0.71
CA SER A 114 -5.33 4.57 -1.97
C SER A 114 -4.18 4.54 -2.97
N ILE A 115 -3.45 5.65 -3.11
CA ILE A 115 -2.30 5.77 -4.02
C ILE A 115 -1.15 4.83 -3.60
N ASN A 116 -0.91 4.70 -2.29
CA ASN A 116 0.21 3.90 -1.79
C ASN A 116 -0.10 2.39 -1.74
N LEU A 117 -1.36 2.00 -1.49
CA LEU A 117 -1.72 0.59 -1.24
C LEU A 117 -2.33 -0.10 -2.47
N PHE A 118 -3.29 0.53 -3.15
CA PHE A 118 -4.08 -0.14 -4.17
C PHE A 118 -3.28 -0.31 -5.47
N ARG A 119 -3.07 -1.57 -5.84
CA ARG A 119 -2.32 -2.00 -7.01
C ARG A 119 -2.91 -3.28 -7.57
N VAL A 120 -2.60 -3.55 -8.83
CA VAL A 120 -2.86 -4.86 -9.41
C VAL A 120 -1.79 -5.81 -8.88
N LEU A 121 -2.21 -6.86 -8.19
CA LEU A 121 -1.33 -7.95 -7.82
C LEU A 121 -0.99 -8.80 -9.06
N PRO A 122 0.18 -9.45 -9.13
CA PRO A 122 0.48 -10.41 -10.16
C PRO A 122 -0.62 -11.47 -10.12
N PRO A 123 -1.08 -11.98 -11.26
CA PRO A 123 -2.07 -13.04 -11.28
C PRO A 123 -1.60 -14.18 -10.36
N ALA A 124 -2.43 -14.50 -9.36
CA ALA A 124 -2.27 -15.69 -8.55
C ALA A 124 -2.63 -16.89 -9.42
N GLY A 125 -1.63 -17.49 -10.06
CA GLY A 125 -1.84 -18.59 -10.98
C GLY A 125 -0.60 -18.96 -11.77
N PRO A 126 -0.52 -20.23 -12.22
CA PRO A 126 0.64 -20.75 -12.89
C PRO A 126 0.72 -20.06 -14.25
N ASP A 127 1.74 -19.24 -14.46
CA ASP A 127 2.24 -19.08 -15.82
C ASP A 127 2.91 -20.42 -16.18
N SER A 128 2.08 -21.42 -16.46
CA SER A 128 2.21 -22.61 -17.31
C SER A 128 3.62 -23.02 -17.78
N LEU A 129 4.58 -23.02 -16.85
CA LEU A 129 5.96 -23.48 -16.97
C LEU A 129 6.48 -23.96 -15.60
N SER A 130 5.87 -23.55 -14.48
CA SER A 130 6.20 -24.05 -13.13
C SER A 130 5.85 -25.52 -12.95
N ASP A 131 4.71 -25.96 -13.49
CA ASP A 131 4.26 -27.35 -13.45
C ASP A 131 5.17 -28.29 -14.26
N GLU A 132 5.91 -27.78 -15.26
CA GLU A 132 6.88 -28.57 -16.02
C GLU A 132 8.21 -28.78 -15.27
N ILE A 133 8.50 -27.97 -14.24
CA ILE A 133 9.81 -27.96 -13.55
C ILE A 133 9.71 -28.57 -12.14
N GLY A 134 8.50 -28.89 -11.65
CA GLY A 134 8.30 -29.71 -10.44
C GLY A 134 8.90 -29.12 -9.17
N VAL A 135 8.80 -27.80 -8.97
CA VAL A 135 9.38 -27.13 -7.79
C VAL A 135 8.25 -26.58 -6.93
N GLU A 136 7.88 -27.36 -5.91
CA GLU A 136 6.78 -27.07 -4.97
C GLU A 136 7.10 -25.95 -3.95
N ASP A 137 8.36 -25.53 -3.83
CA ASP A 137 8.79 -24.51 -2.87
C ASP A 137 8.95 -23.11 -3.52
N GLU A 138 7.84 -22.45 -3.84
CA GLU A 138 7.89 -21.02 -4.18
C GLU A 138 8.06 -20.17 -2.91
N GLU A 139 9.29 -19.72 -2.64
CA GLU A 139 9.54 -18.69 -1.61
C GLU A 139 8.62 -17.47 -1.83
N PRO A 140 7.97 -16.94 -0.77
CA PRO A 140 6.98 -15.88 -0.89
C PRO A 140 7.60 -14.60 -1.47
N THR A 141 6.91 -13.98 -2.44
CA THR A 141 7.34 -12.68 -2.98
C THR A 141 7.04 -11.58 -1.98
N PHE A 142 8.08 -11.00 -1.39
CA PHE A 142 7.97 -9.83 -0.53
C PHE A 142 7.74 -8.55 -1.32
N GLU A 143 6.97 -7.63 -0.74
CA GLU A 143 6.72 -6.30 -1.31
C GLU A 143 7.99 -5.43 -1.28
N ALA A 144 8.40 -4.92 -2.44
CA ALA A 144 9.62 -4.12 -2.56
C ALA A 144 9.47 -2.74 -1.90
N THR A 145 8.27 -2.15 -1.94
CA THR A 145 7.97 -0.85 -1.34
C THR A 145 7.67 -0.93 0.16
N TRP A 146 7.91 -2.08 0.81
CA TRP A 146 7.59 -2.34 2.21
C TRP A 146 8.07 -1.25 3.18
N PRO A 147 9.28 -0.65 3.03
CA PRO A 147 9.74 0.43 3.91
C PRO A 147 8.80 1.63 3.98
N HIS A 148 7.99 1.88 2.96
CA HIS A 148 6.94 2.90 2.97
C HIS A 148 5.56 2.31 3.24
N THR A 149 5.19 1.20 2.57
CA THR A 149 3.83 0.67 2.66
C THR A 149 3.49 0.13 4.05
N GLN A 150 4.47 -0.41 4.80
CA GLN A 150 4.28 -0.76 6.21
C GLN A 150 3.77 0.43 7.02
N ILE A 151 4.40 1.60 6.85
CA ILE A 151 4.05 2.81 7.61
C ILE A 151 2.68 3.33 7.16
N VAL A 152 2.34 3.20 5.88
CA VAL A 152 0.99 3.55 5.38
C VAL A 152 -0.08 2.63 5.98
N TYR A 153 0.19 1.33 6.13
CA TYR A 153 -0.72 0.41 6.83
C TYR A 153 -0.88 0.76 8.30
N GLU A 154 0.23 1.08 8.98
CA GLU A 154 0.21 1.54 10.37
C GLU A 154 -0.60 2.83 10.52
N PHE A 155 -0.36 3.81 9.66
CA PHE A 155 -1.11 5.06 9.59
C PHE A 155 -2.61 4.81 9.40
N PHE A 156 -2.98 3.93 8.46
CA PHE A 156 -4.37 3.60 8.21
C PHE A 156 -5.03 2.96 9.44
N LEU A 157 -4.33 2.06 10.12
CA LEU A 157 -4.84 1.45 11.34
C LEU A 157 -5.03 2.48 12.46
N ARG A 158 -4.02 3.34 12.71
CA ARG A 158 -4.13 4.44 13.69
C ARG A 158 -5.26 5.40 13.35
N PHE A 159 -5.45 5.74 12.08
CA PHE A 159 -6.54 6.59 11.61
C PHE A 159 -7.91 5.98 11.93
N LEU A 160 -8.10 4.68 11.66
CA LEU A 160 -9.34 3.97 12.00
C LEU A 160 -9.54 3.84 13.51
N GLU A 161 -8.47 3.67 14.29
CA GLU A 161 -8.52 3.48 15.74
C GLU A 161 -8.61 4.79 16.54
N SER A 162 -8.34 5.94 15.90
CA SER A 162 -8.40 7.25 16.54
C SER A 162 -9.77 7.52 17.18
N HIS A 163 -9.74 8.11 18.38
CA HIS A 163 -10.95 8.56 19.09
C HIS A 163 -11.67 9.68 18.34
N ASP A 164 -10.96 10.45 17.51
CA ASP A 164 -11.53 11.55 16.72
C ASP A 164 -12.18 11.06 15.42
N PHE A 165 -12.02 9.77 15.08
CA PHE A 165 -12.55 9.19 13.84
C PHE A 165 -14.08 9.25 13.80
N GLN A 166 -14.61 9.84 12.72
CA GLN A 166 -16.03 10.02 12.47
C GLN A 166 -16.51 9.12 11.33
N PRO A 167 -17.20 7.98 11.61
CA PRO A 167 -17.67 7.07 10.57
C PRO A 167 -18.63 7.73 9.57
N ASN A 168 -19.41 8.72 10.00
CA ASN A 168 -20.35 9.44 9.13
C ASN A 168 -19.67 10.33 8.09
N THR A 169 -18.47 10.83 8.38
CA THR A 169 -17.65 11.58 7.43
C THR A 169 -16.88 10.62 6.53
N ALA A 170 -16.27 9.59 7.12
CA ALA A 170 -15.45 8.60 6.41
C ALA A 170 -16.25 7.77 5.38
N LYS A 171 -17.52 7.46 5.63
CA LYS A 171 -18.35 6.64 4.72
C LYS A 171 -18.57 7.25 3.33
N LYS A 172 -18.28 8.56 3.16
CA LYS A 172 -18.30 9.24 1.86
C LYS A 172 -17.14 8.79 0.96
N PHE A 173 -16.08 8.24 1.54
CA PHE A 173 -14.83 7.89 0.87
C PHE A 173 -14.50 6.39 1.00
N ILE A 174 -14.84 5.76 2.13
CA ILE A 174 -14.75 4.31 2.32
C ILE A 174 -16.07 3.69 1.84
N ASP A 175 -16.18 3.51 0.54
CA ASP A 175 -17.35 2.95 -0.13
C ASP A 175 -17.12 1.48 -0.57
N GLN A 176 -18.06 0.92 -1.33
CA GLN A 176 -17.92 -0.44 -1.84
C GLN A 176 -16.72 -0.60 -2.79
N LYS A 177 -16.37 0.44 -3.54
CA LYS A 177 -15.22 0.40 -4.47
C LYS A 177 -13.92 0.35 -3.67
N PHE A 178 -13.77 1.21 -2.67
CA PHE A 178 -12.61 1.19 -1.78
C PHE A 178 -12.44 -0.18 -1.11
N VAL A 179 -13.53 -0.75 -0.59
CA VAL A 179 -13.50 -2.07 0.04
C VAL A 179 -13.14 -3.18 -0.96
N LEU A 180 -13.64 -3.11 -2.20
CA LEU A 180 -13.29 -4.10 -3.22
C LEU A 180 -11.78 -4.08 -3.51
N GLN A 181 -11.20 -2.89 -3.72
CA GLN A 181 -9.75 -2.75 -3.95
C GLN A 181 -8.93 -3.20 -2.74
N LEU A 182 -9.42 -2.98 -1.51
CA LEU A 182 -8.79 -3.50 -0.29
C LEU A 182 -8.83 -5.02 -0.22
N LEU A 183 -9.95 -5.64 -0.62
CA LEU A 183 -10.12 -7.09 -0.63
C LEU A 183 -9.24 -7.76 -1.68
N GLU A 184 -9.03 -7.14 -2.84
CA GLU A 184 -8.11 -7.64 -3.87
C GLU A 184 -6.67 -7.79 -3.34
N LEU A 185 -6.26 -6.97 -2.36
CA LEU A 185 -4.92 -7.09 -1.77
C LEU A 185 -4.73 -8.33 -0.89
N PHE A 186 -5.79 -9.07 -0.51
CA PHE A 186 -5.66 -10.30 0.27
C PHE A 186 -4.97 -11.43 -0.51
N ASP A 187 -4.90 -11.33 -1.84
CA ASP A 187 -4.14 -12.26 -2.70
C ASP A 187 -2.62 -11.99 -2.62
N SER A 188 -2.14 -11.03 -1.81
CA SER A 188 -0.71 -10.76 -1.64
C SER A 188 0.02 -11.96 -1.03
N GLU A 189 1.16 -12.34 -1.61
CA GLU A 189 2.04 -13.38 -1.07
C GLU A 189 2.76 -12.96 0.22
N ASP A 190 2.86 -11.66 0.51
CA ASP A 190 3.54 -11.14 1.70
C ASP A 190 2.67 -11.35 2.97
N PRO A 191 3.06 -12.23 3.90
CA PRO A 191 2.27 -12.51 5.10
C PRO A 191 2.11 -11.28 5.99
N ARG A 192 3.04 -10.33 5.95
CA ARG A 192 3.01 -9.10 6.75
C ARG A 192 1.88 -8.20 6.26
N GLU A 193 1.73 -8.07 4.95
CA GLU A 193 0.65 -7.30 4.33
C GLU A 193 -0.72 -7.89 4.67
N ARG A 194 -0.86 -9.22 4.57
CA ARG A 194 -2.10 -9.93 4.92
C ARG A 194 -2.54 -9.72 6.37
N ASP A 195 -1.60 -9.65 7.32
CA ASP A 195 -1.92 -9.42 8.73
C ASP A 195 -2.48 -8.00 8.99
N PHE A 196 -1.90 -6.98 8.35
CA PHE A 196 -2.46 -5.63 8.37
C PHE A 196 -3.84 -5.58 7.72
N LEU A 197 -3.99 -6.16 6.53
CA LEU A 197 -5.26 -6.19 5.80
C LEU A 197 -6.38 -6.84 6.62
N LYS A 198 -6.09 -7.98 7.26
CA LYS A 198 -7.03 -8.66 8.17
C LYS A 198 -7.51 -7.72 9.28
N THR A 199 -6.58 -7.03 9.93
CA THR A 199 -6.90 -6.13 11.04
C THR A 199 -7.70 -4.90 10.56
N ILE A 200 -7.28 -4.28 9.47
CA ILE A 200 -7.95 -3.11 8.86
C ILE A 200 -9.36 -3.47 8.41
N LEU A 201 -9.54 -4.58 7.70
CA LEU A 201 -10.84 -5.05 7.25
C LEU A 201 -11.78 -5.31 8.44
N HIS A 202 -11.26 -5.88 9.52
CA HIS A 202 -12.01 -6.08 10.76
C HIS A 202 -12.49 -4.75 11.37
N ARG A 203 -11.62 -3.73 11.42
CA ARG A 203 -12.00 -2.38 11.90
C ARG A 203 -13.07 -1.75 11.01
N ILE A 204 -12.94 -1.85 9.68
CA ILE A 204 -13.94 -1.35 8.72
C ILE A 204 -15.27 -2.08 8.92
N TYR A 205 -15.26 -3.41 9.00
CA TYR A 205 -16.47 -4.22 9.23
C TYR A 205 -17.19 -3.86 10.54
N GLY A 206 -16.42 -3.57 11.59
CA GLY A 206 -16.93 -3.11 12.87
C GLY A 206 -17.65 -1.76 12.78
N LYS A 207 -17.03 -0.77 12.13
CA LYS A 207 -17.50 0.63 12.09
C LYS A 207 -18.55 0.92 11.03
N PHE A 208 -18.55 0.20 9.91
CA PHE A 208 -19.41 0.48 8.75
C PHE A 208 -20.49 -0.59 8.56
N LEU A 209 -21.61 -0.46 9.27
CA LEU A 209 -22.73 -1.41 9.19
C LEU A 209 -23.24 -1.63 7.75
N GLY A 210 -23.32 -0.55 6.96
CA GLY A 210 -23.78 -0.59 5.56
C GLY A 210 -22.88 -1.38 4.61
N LEU A 211 -21.61 -1.61 4.96
CA LEU A 211 -20.67 -2.37 4.13
C LEU A 211 -20.63 -3.85 4.48
N ARG A 212 -21.19 -4.27 5.63
CA ARG A 212 -21.07 -5.66 6.11
C ARG A 212 -21.61 -6.70 5.14
N ALA A 213 -22.78 -6.46 4.56
CA ALA A 213 -23.39 -7.38 3.61
C ALA A 213 -22.54 -7.51 2.33
N PHE A 214 -22.00 -6.39 1.85
CA PHE A 214 -21.11 -6.36 0.69
C PHE A 214 -19.79 -7.12 0.98
N ILE A 215 -19.14 -6.85 2.12
CA ILE A 215 -17.90 -7.52 2.53
C ILE A 215 -18.10 -9.05 2.57
N ARG A 216 -19.16 -9.54 3.22
CA ARG A 216 -19.44 -10.99 3.28
C ARG A 216 -19.63 -11.61 1.89
N LYS A 217 -20.37 -10.93 1.01
CA LYS A 217 -20.59 -11.39 -0.36
C LYS A 217 -19.28 -11.47 -1.14
N GLN A 218 -18.44 -10.44 -1.08
CA GLN A 218 -17.17 -10.42 -1.80
C GLN A 218 -16.17 -11.44 -1.25
N PHE A 219 -16.12 -11.61 0.07
CA PHE A 219 -15.27 -12.62 0.69
C PHE A 219 -15.66 -14.02 0.16
N ASN A 220 -16.94 -14.40 0.21
CA ASN A 220 -17.38 -15.68 -0.36
C ASN A 220 -16.99 -15.86 -1.83
N ASN A 221 -17.10 -14.81 -2.65
CA ASN A 221 -16.70 -14.87 -4.05
C ASN A 221 -15.20 -15.10 -4.24
N ILE A 222 -14.35 -14.52 -3.38
CA ILE A 222 -12.89 -14.72 -3.42
C ILE A 222 -12.56 -16.17 -3.03
N PHE A 223 -13.17 -16.72 -1.98
CA PHE A 223 -12.97 -18.11 -1.58
C PHE A 223 -13.44 -19.11 -2.64
N LEU A 224 -14.50 -18.79 -3.38
CA LEU A 224 -14.99 -19.63 -4.49
C LEU A 224 -14.14 -19.53 -5.77
N ARG A 225 -13.26 -18.53 -5.89
CA ARG A 225 -12.31 -18.40 -7.01
C ARG A 225 -10.98 -19.09 -6.73
N GLN A 226 -10.64 -19.28 -5.45
CA GLN A 226 -9.40 -19.93 -5.00
C GLN A 226 -9.56 -21.45 -4.76
N ASN A 227 -10.77 -22.00 -4.88
CA ASN A 227 -11.07 -23.44 -4.87
C ASN A 227 -11.65 -23.85 -6.23
#